data_AF-A0A938MYA5-F1
#
_entry.id   AF-A0A938MYA5-F1
#
_cell.length_a   1.000
_cell.length_b   1.000
_cell.length_c   1.000
_cell.angle_alpha   90.00
_cell.angle_beta   90.00
_cell.angle_gamma   90.00
#
_symmetry.space_group_name_H-M   'P 1'
#
loop_
_entity.id
_entity.type
_entity.pdbx_description
1 polymer ?
#
loop_
_entity_poly.entity_id
_entity_poly.type
_entity_poly.pdbx_seq_one_letter_code
_entity_poly.pdbx_strand_id
1 'polypeptide(L)'
;MTPDPQHIPMFRIDVSADTSSGKLEDELDTGDLMVALLRQVVANQDREIQLLRELNNQLSASQRQRAQELCQWKDANPDLAQCCRSAAETLSRVQTQFLQNLTEEIEVHEDCLLDGEFMLNEFVDRYGPRLAHLNGVLQVLSQLSNTPNSPR
;
A
#
# COMPACT_ATOMS: atom_id res chain seq x y z
N MET A 1 2.56 -51.82 -21.53
CA MET A 1 2.86 -50.45 -21.08
C MET A 1 3.33 -50.53 -19.63
N THR A 2 4.65 -50.60 -19.44
CA THR A 2 5.40 -50.13 -18.26
C THR A 2 5.25 -48.60 -18.14
N PRO A 3 5.46 -47.92 -16.98
CA PRO A 3 6.43 -48.16 -15.87
C PRO A 3 5.76 -48.30 -14.47
N ASP A 4 6.29 -48.99 -13.45
CA ASP A 4 7.52 -48.84 -12.61
C ASP A 4 7.43 -47.68 -11.57
N PRO A 5 8.12 -47.76 -10.41
CA PRO A 5 7.71 -48.49 -9.21
C PRO A 5 7.62 -47.58 -7.97
N GLN A 6 6.87 -48.05 -6.98
CA GLN A 6 6.79 -47.46 -5.64
C GLN A 6 8.11 -47.58 -4.88
N HIS A 7 8.39 -46.52 -4.10
CA HIS A 7 9.28 -46.45 -2.93
C HIS A 7 10.80 -46.60 -3.15
N ILE A 8 11.47 -45.44 -3.19
CA ILE A 8 12.86 -45.29 -2.75
C ILE A 8 12.85 -44.81 -1.29
N PRO A 9 13.37 -45.57 -0.31
CA PRO A 9 13.67 -45.07 1.01
C PRO A 9 15.10 -44.53 1.05
N MET A 10 15.37 -43.49 1.87
CA MET A 10 16.56 -43.39 2.73
C MET A 10 16.69 -41.96 3.29
N PHE A 11 16.12 -41.73 4.47
CA PHE A 11 16.74 -40.80 5.41
C PHE A 11 17.70 -41.65 6.26
N ARG A 12 19.00 -41.55 5.96
CA ARG A 12 20.06 -41.98 6.88
C ARG A 12 20.73 -40.72 7.41
N ILE A 13 20.35 -40.35 8.62
CA ILE A 13 21.08 -39.39 9.44
C ILE A 13 22.13 -40.24 10.18
N ASP A 14 23.38 -40.13 9.73
CA ASP A 14 24.55 -40.64 10.46
C ASP A 14 24.97 -39.54 11.44
N VAL A 15 24.62 -39.70 12.72
CA VAL A 15 25.16 -38.88 13.80
C VAL A 15 26.24 -39.71 14.47
N SER A 16 27.44 -39.61 13.92
CA SER A 16 28.66 -39.99 14.62
C SER A 16 29.11 -38.78 15.43
N ALA A 17 28.78 -38.79 16.72
CA ALA A 17 29.27 -37.83 17.69
C ALA A 17 30.74 -38.18 18.01
N ASP A 18 31.68 -37.53 17.33
CA ASP A 18 33.09 -37.62 17.68
C ASP A 18 33.44 -36.46 18.63
N THR A 19 33.39 -36.76 19.92
CA THR A 19 33.76 -35.84 21.00
C THR A 19 35.22 -36.09 21.37
N SER A 20 36.20 -35.37 20.79
CA SER A 20 37.49 -35.02 21.44
C SER A 20 38.60 -34.46 20.51
N SER A 21 38.35 -33.36 19.80
CA SER A 21 39.38 -32.38 19.39
C SER A 21 38.70 -31.25 18.63
N GLY A 22 38.94 -29.99 18.98
CA GLY A 22 38.37 -28.89 18.17
C GLY A 22 38.07 -27.58 18.88
N LYS A 23 38.42 -27.42 20.17
CA LYS A 23 38.08 -26.18 20.90
C LYS A 23 38.80 -24.90 20.42
N LEU A 24 39.71 -25.00 19.44
CA LEU A 24 40.45 -23.87 18.83
C LEU A 24 40.18 -23.72 17.32
N GLU A 25 39.55 -24.70 16.66
CA GLU A 25 39.19 -24.64 15.23
C GLU A 25 37.72 -24.21 15.04
N ASP A 26 36.86 -24.48 16.03
CA ASP A 26 35.42 -24.17 16.05
C ASP A 26 35.13 -22.65 16.11
N GLU A 27 36.04 -21.84 16.69
CA GLU A 27 35.87 -20.39 16.83
C GLU A 27 36.20 -19.63 15.53
N LEU A 28 37.12 -20.16 14.71
CA LEU A 28 37.42 -19.66 13.35
C LEU A 28 36.33 -20.07 12.36
N ASP A 29 35.81 -21.31 12.47
CA ASP A 29 34.72 -21.83 11.63
C ASP A 29 33.40 -21.07 11.86
N THR A 30 33.10 -20.70 13.11
CA THR A 30 31.92 -19.89 13.44
C THR A 30 32.01 -18.48 12.83
N GLY A 31 33.20 -17.87 12.83
CA GLY A 31 33.45 -16.56 12.22
C GLY A 31 33.27 -16.58 10.70
N ASP A 32 33.83 -17.61 10.04
CA ASP A 32 33.70 -17.80 8.59
C ASP A 32 32.25 -18.13 8.19
N LEU A 33 31.54 -18.93 8.98
CA LEU A 33 30.12 -19.20 8.80
C LEU A 33 29.28 -17.92 8.94
N MET A 34 29.55 -17.09 9.95
CA MET A 34 28.84 -15.82 10.15
C MET A 34 29.11 -14.85 8.99
N VAL A 35 30.35 -14.78 8.49
CA VAL A 35 30.68 -13.99 7.30
C VAL A 35 29.98 -14.53 6.05
N ALA A 36 29.89 -15.85 5.88
CA ALA A 36 29.14 -16.47 4.78
C ALA A 36 27.65 -16.13 4.84
N LEU A 37 27.05 -16.21 6.04
CA LEU A 37 25.65 -15.82 6.26
C LEU A 37 25.43 -14.32 5.97
N LEU A 38 26.31 -13.44 6.44
CA LEU A 38 26.22 -12.00 6.15
C LEU A 38 26.33 -11.72 4.66
N ARG A 39 27.22 -12.40 3.93
CA ARG A 39 27.32 -12.29 2.47
C ARG A 39 26.06 -12.78 1.78
N GLN A 40 25.46 -13.86 2.25
CA GLN A 40 24.20 -14.37 1.71
C GLN A 40 23.03 -13.43 2.00
N VAL A 41 23.00 -12.80 3.18
CA VAL A 41 22.03 -11.76 3.53
C VAL A 41 22.20 -10.54 2.62
N VAL A 42 23.43 -10.07 2.40
CA VAL A 42 23.69 -8.94 1.48
C VAL A 42 23.27 -9.30 0.04
N ALA A 43 23.59 -10.50 -0.44
CA ALA A 43 23.17 -10.94 -1.77
C ALA A 43 21.63 -11.02 -1.91
N ASN A 44 20.95 -11.45 -0.85
CA ASN A 44 19.48 -11.45 -0.82
C ASN A 44 18.92 -10.03 -0.80
N GLN A 45 19.51 -9.11 -0.04
CA GLN A 45 19.12 -7.69 -0.01
C GLN A 45 19.29 -7.03 -1.38
N ASP A 46 20.40 -7.31 -2.09
CA ASP A 46 20.61 -6.79 -3.44
C ASP A 46 19.53 -7.29 -4.42
N ARG A 47 19.14 -8.55 -4.29
CA ARG A 47 18.06 -9.15 -5.09
C ARG A 47 16.70 -8.52 -4.75
N GLU A 48 16.41 -8.29 -3.47
CA GLU A 48 15.20 -7.59 -3.03
C GLU A 48 15.14 -6.17 -3.57
N ILE A 49 16.24 -5.41 -3.52
CA ILE A 49 16.32 -4.06 -4.08
C ILE A 49 16.06 -4.09 -5.59
N GLN A 50 16.61 -5.08 -6.31
CA GLN A 50 16.37 -5.24 -7.73
C GLN A 50 14.88 -5.49 -8.04
N LEU A 51 14.23 -6.37 -7.28
CA LEU A 51 12.80 -6.65 -7.44
C LEU A 51 11.93 -5.43 -7.09
N LEU A 52 12.26 -4.70 -6.02
CA LEU A 52 11.56 -3.46 -5.66
C LEU A 52 11.70 -2.39 -6.73
N ARG A 53 12.88 -2.25 -7.34
CA ARG A 53 13.08 -1.35 -8.49
C ARG A 53 12.21 -1.76 -9.68
N GLU A 54 12.15 -3.04 -9.99
CA GLU A 54 11.31 -3.55 -11.08
C GLU A 54 9.82 -3.31 -10.83
N LEU A 55 9.34 -3.59 -9.62
CA LEU A 55 7.96 -3.29 -9.22
C LEU A 55 7.67 -1.79 -9.30
N ASN A 56 8.61 -0.95 -8.86
CA ASN A 56 8.47 0.51 -8.95
C ASN A 56 8.39 0.96 -10.42
N ASN A 57 9.21 0.39 -11.30
CA ASN A 57 9.17 0.68 -12.73
C ASN A 57 7.82 0.29 -13.35
N GLN A 58 7.31 -0.90 -13.03
CA GLN A 58 6.01 -1.38 -13.53
C GLN A 58 4.86 -0.52 -13.01
N LEU A 59 4.85 -0.17 -11.72
CA LEU A 59 3.85 0.71 -11.13
C LEU A 59 3.90 2.10 -11.78
N SER A 60 5.10 2.66 -11.94
CA SER A 60 5.31 3.97 -12.58
C SER A 60 4.92 3.95 -14.06
N ALA A 61 5.11 2.83 -14.76
CA ALA A 61 4.67 2.67 -16.14
C ALA A 61 3.14 2.62 -16.24
N SER A 62 2.47 1.83 -15.39
CA SER A 62 1.00 1.76 -15.32
C SER A 62 0.37 3.11 -14.96
N GLN A 63 0.96 3.84 -14.01
CA GLN A 63 0.50 5.19 -13.64
C GLN A 63 0.62 6.17 -14.81
N ARG A 64 1.76 6.15 -15.53
CA ARG A 64 1.96 7.00 -16.72
C ARG A 64 0.97 6.67 -17.84
N GLN A 65 0.72 5.38 -18.09
CA GLN A 65 -0.26 4.95 -19.09
C GLN A 65 -1.66 5.46 -18.76
N ARG A 66 -2.14 5.24 -17.52
CA ARG A 66 -3.44 5.76 -17.08
C ARG A 66 -3.54 7.28 -17.21
N ALA A 67 -2.47 8.00 -16.87
CA ALA A 67 -2.43 9.45 -17.02
C ALA A 67 -2.55 9.89 -18.50
N GLN A 68 -1.92 9.16 -19.42
CA GLN A 68 -2.02 9.43 -20.86
C GLN A 68 -3.43 9.16 -21.40
N GLU A 69 -4.03 8.02 -21.05
CA GLU A 69 -5.41 7.68 -21.43
C GLU A 69 -6.39 8.74 -20.91
N LEU A 70 -6.20 9.20 -19.67
CA LEU A 70 -7.00 10.26 -19.08
C LEU A 70 -6.84 11.59 -19.82
N CYS A 71 -5.62 11.96 -20.21
CA CYS A 71 -5.39 13.17 -21.01
C CYS A 71 -6.08 13.06 -22.38
N GLN A 72 -5.91 11.95 -23.09
CA GLN A 72 -6.58 11.71 -24.37
C GLN A 72 -8.11 11.76 -24.24
N TRP A 73 -8.66 11.16 -23.19
CA TRP A 73 -10.09 11.21 -22.92
C TRP A 73 -10.59 12.64 -22.69
N LYS A 74 -9.80 13.47 -21.99
CA LYS A 74 -10.13 14.87 -21.74
C LYS A 74 -10.05 15.72 -22.99
N ASP A 75 -9.05 15.50 -23.84
CA ASP A 75 -8.94 16.18 -25.14
C ASP A 75 -10.14 15.84 -26.04
N ALA A 76 -10.67 14.62 -25.93
CA ALA A 76 -11.90 14.19 -26.60
C ALA A 76 -13.19 14.72 -25.96
N ASN A 77 -13.17 15.12 -24.68
CA ASN A 77 -14.36 15.54 -23.91
C ASN A 77 -14.10 16.83 -23.09
N PRO A 78 -13.79 17.97 -23.73
CA PRO A 78 -13.40 19.19 -23.04
C PRO A 78 -14.53 19.79 -22.18
N ASP A 79 -15.77 19.78 -22.68
CA ASP A 79 -16.93 20.32 -21.96
C ASP A 79 -17.21 19.53 -20.67
N LEU A 80 -17.12 18.21 -20.73
CA LEU A 80 -17.33 17.34 -19.58
C LEU A 80 -16.22 17.54 -18.54
N ALA A 81 -14.97 17.70 -18.96
CA ALA A 81 -13.86 18.00 -18.05
C ALA A 81 -14.06 19.35 -17.32
N GLN A 82 -14.59 20.37 -18.01
CA GLN A 82 -14.94 21.65 -17.40
C GLN A 82 -16.11 21.53 -16.42
N CYS A 83 -17.16 20.77 -16.78
CA CYS A 83 -18.27 20.46 -15.89
C CYS A 83 -17.80 19.72 -14.63
N CYS A 84 -16.90 18.73 -14.76
CA CYS A 84 -16.30 18.02 -13.64
C CYS A 84 -15.52 18.96 -12.72
N ARG A 85 -14.82 19.97 -13.27
CA ARG A 85 -14.13 20.99 -12.46
C ARG A 85 -15.12 21.82 -11.64
N SER A 86 -16.16 22.35 -12.27
CA SER A 86 -17.17 23.16 -11.58
C SER A 86 -17.93 22.35 -10.52
N ALA A 87 -18.22 21.07 -10.83
CA ALA A 87 -18.80 20.14 -9.88
C ALA A 87 -17.87 19.86 -8.69
N ALA A 88 -16.57 19.65 -8.93
CA ALA A 88 -15.57 19.45 -7.88
C ALA A 88 -15.45 20.67 -6.96
N GLU A 89 -15.41 21.89 -7.52
CA GLU A 89 -15.39 23.14 -6.73
C GLU A 89 -16.65 23.29 -5.85
N THR A 90 -17.83 22.99 -6.42
CA THR A 90 -19.10 23.06 -5.70
C THR A 90 -19.14 22.03 -4.58
N LEU A 91 -18.73 20.79 -4.84
CA LEU A 91 -18.68 19.74 -3.84
C LEU A 91 -17.61 19.99 -2.78
N SER A 92 -16.49 20.63 -3.12
CA SER A 92 -15.47 21.03 -2.16
C SER A 92 -16.02 22.04 -1.16
N ARG A 93 -16.79 23.03 -1.63
CA ARG A 93 -17.51 23.96 -0.74
C ARG A 93 -18.51 23.25 0.16
N VAL A 94 -19.28 22.29 -0.38
CA VAL A 94 -20.22 21.48 0.40
C VAL A 94 -19.49 20.64 1.46
N GLN A 95 -18.34 20.07 1.12
CA GLN A 95 -17.51 19.34 2.07
C GLN A 95 -17.01 20.23 3.20
N THR A 96 -16.52 21.44 2.89
CA THR A 96 -16.11 22.39 3.93
C THR A 96 -17.26 22.73 4.86
N GLN A 97 -18.45 23.01 4.33
CA GLN A 97 -19.63 23.29 5.16
C GLN A 97 -20.04 22.07 6.01
N PHE A 98 -19.97 20.87 5.44
CA PHE A 98 -20.25 19.64 6.17
C PHE A 98 -19.26 19.43 7.33
N LEU A 99 -17.97 19.70 7.11
CA LEU A 99 -16.95 19.64 8.16
C LEU A 99 -17.20 20.68 9.25
N GLN A 100 -17.60 21.91 8.89
CA GLN A 100 -17.98 22.94 9.87
C GLN A 100 -19.11 22.46 10.77
N ASN A 101 -20.22 21.99 10.18
CA ASN A 101 -21.35 21.48 10.95
C ASN A 101 -20.96 20.27 11.82
N LEU A 102 -20.09 19.40 11.32
CA LEU A 102 -19.59 18.25 12.05
C LEU A 102 -18.77 18.68 13.27
N THR A 103 -17.87 19.65 13.10
CA THR A 103 -17.05 20.19 14.18
C THR A 103 -17.91 20.89 15.23
N GLU A 104 -18.91 21.68 14.83
CA GLU A 104 -19.86 22.31 15.76
C GLU A 104 -20.63 21.27 16.58
N GLU A 105 -21.09 20.18 15.96
CA GLU A 105 -21.79 19.09 16.67
C GLU A 105 -20.90 18.37 17.67
N ILE A 106 -19.61 18.19 17.36
CA ILE A 106 -18.63 17.63 18.30
C ILE A 106 -18.43 18.58 19.49
N GLU A 107 -18.25 19.88 19.25
CA GLU A 107 -18.05 20.87 20.32
C GLU A 107 -19.26 20.96 21.24
N VAL A 108 -20.48 20.87 20.71
CA VAL A 108 -21.72 20.93 21.51
C VAL A 108 -21.93 19.68 22.36
N HIS A 109 -21.44 18.51 21.92
CA HIS A 109 -21.69 17.22 22.58
C HIS A 109 -20.41 16.54 23.10
N GLU A 110 -19.33 17.30 23.31
CA GLU A 110 -17.99 16.80 23.65
C GLU A 110 -18.04 15.84 24.84
N ASP A 111 -18.62 16.26 25.97
CA ASP A 111 -18.71 15.47 27.19
C ASP A 111 -19.48 14.14 26.96
N CYS A 112 -20.55 14.18 26.18
CA CYS A 112 -21.36 12.99 25.87
C CYS A 112 -20.65 12.02 24.91
N LEU A 113 -19.82 12.54 24.00
CA LEU A 113 -19.04 11.73 23.06
C LEU A 113 -17.84 11.08 23.75
N LEU A 114 -17.23 11.76 24.73
CA LEU A 114 -16.11 11.23 25.52
C LEU A 114 -16.55 10.14 26.50
N ASP A 115 -17.69 10.33 27.16
CA ASP A 115 -18.18 9.41 28.19
C ASP A 115 -19.04 8.25 27.63
N GLY A 116 -19.57 8.38 26.42
CA GLY A 116 -20.58 7.47 25.86
C GLY A 116 -20.18 6.78 24.54
N GLU A 117 -19.78 5.51 24.62
CA GLU A 117 -19.47 4.68 23.43
C GLU A 117 -20.67 4.56 22.46
N PHE A 118 -21.90 4.58 22.98
CA PHE A 118 -23.11 4.60 22.16
C PHE A 118 -23.25 5.88 21.33
N MET A 119 -23.02 7.05 21.95
CA MET A 119 -23.14 8.36 21.27
C MET A 119 -22.04 8.53 20.23
N LEU A 120 -20.83 8.05 20.51
CA LEU A 120 -19.75 8.00 19.53
C LEU A 120 -20.09 7.12 18.33
N ASN A 121 -20.65 5.93 18.55
CA ASN A 121 -21.04 5.02 17.47
C ASN A 121 -22.17 5.62 16.61
N GLU A 122 -23.21 6.20 17.22
CA GLU A 122 -24.28 6.93 16.50
C GLU A 122 -23.71 8.11 15.68
N PHE A 123 -22.76 8.86 16.25
CA PHE A 123 -22.08 9.94 15.54
C PHE A 123 -21.30 9.43 14.32
N VAL A 124 -20.52 8.36 14.49
CA VAL A 124 -19.75 7.74 13.39
C VAL A 124 -20.70 7.17 12.33
N ASP A 125 -21.80 6.53 12.71
CA ASP A 125 -22.77 5.99 11.76
C ASP A 125 -23.51 7.09 10.99
N ARG A 126 -23.79 8.22 11.64
CA ARG A 126 -24.46 9.37 11.02
C ARG A 126 -23.55 10.13 10.04
N TYR A 127 -22.29 10.35 10.41
CA TYR A 127 -21.38 11.24 9.66
C TYR A 127 -20.32 10.49 8.82
N GLY A 128 -19.89 9.31 9.28
CA GLY A 128 -18.80 8.53 8.68
C GLY A 128 -19.05 8.10 7.23
N PRO A 129 -20.15 7.38 6.93
CA PRO A 129 -20.43 6.93 5.56
C PRO A 129 -20.54 8.10 4.58
N ARG A 130 -21.19 9.19 5.00
CA ARG A 130 -21.37 10.38 4.17
C ARG A 130 -20.05 11.08 3.88
N LEU A 131 -19.17 11.21 4.88
CA LEU A 131 -17.84 11.79 4.73
C LEU A 131 -16.96 10.95 3.79
N ALA A 132 -16.97 9.63 3.93
CA ALA A 132 -16.20 8.72 3.08
C ALA A 132 -16.65 8.78 1.62
N HIS A 133 -17.96 8.72 1.38
CA HIS A 133 -18.51 8.80 0.02
C HIS A 133 -18.25 10.15 -0.64
N LEU A 134 -18.42 11.26 0.10
CA LEU A 134 -18.17 12.60 -0.44
C LEU A 134 -16.72 12.78 -0.87
N ASN A 135 -15.77 12.29 -0.05
CA ASN A 135 -14.34 12.28 -0.40
C ASN A 135 -14.06 11.45 -1.66
N GLY A 136 -14.67 10.26 -1.78
CA GLY A 136 -14.51 9.41 -2.97
C GLY A 136 -15.00 10.07 -4.26
N VAL A 137 -16.18 10.69 -4.22
CA VAL A 137 -16.75 11.41 -5.38
C VAL A 137 -15.87 12.60 -5.77
N LEU A 138 -15.40 13.37 -4.78
CA LEU A 138 -14.48 14.48 -5.02
C LEU A 138 -13.17 14.02 -5.65
N GLN A 139 -12.62 12.90 -5.20
CA GLN A 139 -11.39 12.36 -5.75
C GLN A 139 -11.55 11.98 -7.23
N VAL A 140 -12.68 11.37 -7.60
CA VAL A 140 -12.98 11.02 -9.01
C VAL A 140 -13.13 12.28 -9.86
N LEU A 141 -13.95 13.24 -9.41
CA LEU A 141 -14.17 14.49 -10.15
C LEU A 141 -12.88 15.31 -10.28
N SER A 142 -12.06 15.34 -9.23
CA SER A 142 -10.75 15.98 -9.24
C SER A 142 -9.84 15.35 -10.28
N GLN A 143 -9.74 14.01 -10.34
CA GLN A 143 -8.96 13.30 -11.36
C GLN A 143 -9.42 13.63 -12.78
N LEU A 144 -10.73 13.64 -13.03
CA LEU A 144 -11.30 13.98 -14.34
C LEU A 144 -11.08 15.47 -14.70
N SER A 145 -11.04 16.35 -13.70
CA SER A 145 -10.86 17.79 -13.88
C SER A 145 -9.40 18.24 -14.00
N ASN A 146 -8.44 17.44 -13.50
CA ASN A 146 -7.05 17.83 -13.32
C ASN A 146 -6.39 18.05 -14.68
N THR A 147 -6.26 19.30 -15.11
CA THR A 147 -5.42 19.67 -16.24
C THR A 147 -3.98 19.69 -15.75
N PRO A 148 -3.06 18.85 -16.27
CA PRO A 148 -1.65 19.14 -16.08
C PRO A 148 -1.46 20.54 -16.63
N ASN A 149 -1.15 21.46 -15.72
CA ASN A 149 -0.96 22.87 -16.00
C ASN A 149 0.11 22.92 -17.09
N SER A 150 -0.27 23.33 -18.31
CA SER A 150 0.70 23.51 -19.39
C SER A 150 1.72 24.52 -18.88
N PRO A 151 3.02 24.16 -18.75
CA PRO A 151 4.02 25.13 -18.33
C PRO A 151 4.04 26.22 -19.40
N ARG A 152 3.72 27.43 -18.97
CA ARG A 152 3.74 28.64 -19.80
C ARG A 152 5.17 29.07 -20.07
#